data_AF-A0A1N6JEE8-F1
#
_entry.id   AF-A0A1N6JEE8-F1
#
_cell.length_a   1.000
_cell.length_b   1.000
_cell.length_c   1.000
_cell.angle_alpha   90.00
_cell.angle_beta   90.00
_cell.angle_gamma   90.00
#
_symmetry.space_group_name_H-M   'P 1'
#
loop_
_entity.id
_entity.type
_entity.pdbx_description
1 polymer ?
#
loop_
_entity_poly.entity_id
_entity_poly.type
_entity_poly.pdbx_seq_one_letter_code
_entity_poly.pdbx_strand_id
1 'polypeptide(L)'
;MPNSPLLPASATKPAGASNVSSLHHSGSTAMSGLRPFRAELMDARLYQLYQNLADINPPVGQVIAALNTCLRPHGWVIATIEDFEAFLMAAEAWEDAHE
;
A
#
# COMPACT_ATOMS: atom_id res chain seq x y z
N MET A 1 -56.74 25.97 31.20
CA MET A 1 -55.77 26.07 32.32
C MET A 1 -55.24 24.65 32.53
N PRO A 2 -53.92 24.39 32.42
CA PRO A 2 -52.85 24.93 33.27
C PRO A 2 -51.81 25.78 32.49
N ASN A 3 -51.25 26.88 33.03
CA ASN A 3 -50.07 26.99 33.93
C ASN A 3 -48.86 26.19 33.40
N SER A 4 -47.66 26.73 33.13
CA SER A 4 -46.93 27.81 33.81
C SER A 4 -45.66 28.22 32.99
N PRO A 5 -44.91 29.26 33.42
CA PRO A 5 -44.03 30.11 32.60
C PRO A 5 -42.52 29.74 32.67
N LEU A 6 -41.66 30.48 31.95
CA LEU A 6 -40.38 31.10 32.40
C LEU A 6 -39.34 31.29 31.25
N LEU A 7 -39.07 32.58 30.96
CA LEU A 7 -37.89 33.30 30.42
C LEU A 7 -36.54 32.55 30.29
N PRO A 8 -35.55 32.96 29.44
CA PRO A 8 -34.99 34.33 29.44
C PRO A 8 -34.45 34.95 28.14
N ALA A 9 -34.12 36.23 28.31
CA ALA A 9 -33.54 37.18 27.37
C ALA A 9 -32.03 36.99 27.15
N SER A 10 -31.51 37.83 26.23
CA SER A 10 -30.11 38.21 26.01
C SER A 10 -29.24 37.25 25.19
N ALA A 11 -28.84 37.70 24.00
CA ALA A 11 -27.51 38.27 23.82
C ALA A 11 -27.30 38.70 22.35
N THR A 12 -27.11 40.00 22.17
CA THR A 12 -26.04 40.66 21.39
C THR A 12 -25.39 39.85 20.25
N LYS A 13 -25.57 40.34 19.00
CA LYS A 13 -24.65 40.07 17.89
C LYS A 13 -23.20 40.35 18.32
N PRO A 14 -22.25 39.51 17.90
CA PRO A 14 -21.08 40.08 17.23
C PRO A 14 -20.91 39.50 15.83
N ALA A 15 -20.61 40.40 14.91
CA ALA A 15 -20.07 40.07 13.61
C ALA A 15 -18.76 39.30 13.76
N GLY A 16 -18.57 38.28 12.94
CA GLY A 16 -17.34 37.51 12.84
C GLY A 16 -17.32 36.78 11.51
N ALA A 17 -17.16 37.54 10.42
CA ALA A 17 -16.78 36.96 9.14
C ALA A 17 -15.37 36.35 9.31
N SER A 18 -15.27 35.05 9.13
CA SER A 18 -14.03 34.36 8.79
C SER A 18 -14.38 33.22 7.86
N ASN A 19 -14.68 33.65 6.64
CA ASN A 19 -14.27 33.03 5.40
C ASN A 19 -12.82 32.53 5.48
N VAL A 20 -12.64 31.32 5.99
CA VAL A 20 -11.48 30.52 5.65
C VAL A 20 -12.05 29.29 5.00
N SER A 21 -11.93 29.25 3.67
CA SER A 21 -12.06 28.01 2.92
C SER A 21 -11.24 26.96 3.67
N SER A 22 -11.90 25.91 4.16
CA SER A 22 -11.18 24.69 4.53
C SER A 22 -10.58 24.19 3.23
N LEU A 23 -9.37 24.68 2.94
CA LEU A 23 -8.52 24.16 1.89
C LEU A 23 -8.48 22.66 2.16
N HIS A 24 -9.06 21.92 1.22
CA HIS A 24 -8.91 20.49 1.17
C HIS A 24 -7.41 20.23 1.31
N HIS A 25 -6.97 19.72 2.45
CA HIS A 25 -5.72 19.00 2.49
C HIS A 25 -5.98 17.72 1.70
N SER A 26 -5.97 17.88 0.38
CA SER A 26 -5.76 16.85 -0.62
C SER A 26 -4.35 16.35 -0.38
N GLY A 27 -4.23 15.53 0.65
CA GLY A 27 -2.99 15.04 1.22
C GLY A 27 -3.10 13.54 1.38
N SER A 28 -3.26 12.86 0.25
CA SER A 28 -2.73 11.52 0.03
C SER A 28 -2.96 11.18 -1.43
N THR A 29 -1.96 11.45 -2.25
CA THR A 29 -1.57 10.45 -3.25
C THR A 29 -1.16 9.19 -2.48
N ALA A 30 -2.13 8.47 -1.91
CA ALA A 30 -1.98 7.04 -1.82
C ALA A 30 -1.85 6.65 -3.28
N MET A 31 -0.63 6.27 -3.71
CA MET A 31 -0.47 5.45 -4.91
C MET A 31 -1.15 4.11 -4.60
N SER A 32 -2.48 4.15 -4.59
CA SER A 32 -3.37 3.03 -4.50
C SER A 32 -3.38 2.46 -5.91
N GLY A 33 -2.41 1.59 -6.20
CA GLY A 33 -2.24 1.03 -7.53
C GLY A 33 -1.66 -0.37 -7.51
N LEU A 34 -0.61 -0.60 -6.73
CA LEU A 34 0.07 -1.89 -6.70
C LEU A 34 0.07 -2.37 -5.26
N ARG A 35 -0.65 -3.47 -4.99
CA ARG A 35 -0.44 -4.15 -3.72
C ARG A 35 1.02 -4.59 -3.72
N PRO A 36 1.85 -4.16 -2.76
CA PRO A 36 3.23 -4.62 -2.69
C PRO A 36 3.22 -6.15 -2.67
N PHE A 37 4.27 -6.75 -3.24
CA PHE A 37 4.49 -8.18 -3.09
C PHE A 37 4.33 -8.56 -1.61
N ARG A 38 3.51 -9.56 -1.36
CA ARG A 38 3.22 -10.02 0.00
C ARG A 38 4.41 -10.84 0.46
N ALA A 39 5.19 -10.34 1.41
CA ALA A 39 6.37 -11.04 1.93
C ALA A 39 6.02 -12.45 2.44
N GLU A 40 4.78 -12.69 2.85
CA GLU A 40 4.27 -13.99 3.26
C GLU A 40 4.19 -15.03 2.12
N LEU A 41 4.27 -14.59 0.86
CA LEU A 41 4.38 -15.48 -0.30
C LEU A 41 5.83 -15.88 -0.60
N MET A 42 6.82 -15.25 0.04
CA MET A 42 8.21 -15.66 -0.08
C MET A 42 8.43 -16.94 0.74
N ASP A 43 8.85 -18.00 0.06
CA ASP A 43 9.21 -19.27 0.67
C ASP A 43 10.59 -19.74 0.17
N ALA A 44 11.13 -20.78 0.82
CA ALA A 44 12.45 -21.32 0.50
C ALA A 44 12.58 -21.75 -0.97
N ARG A 45 11.49 -22.25 -1.58
CA ARG A 45 11.52 -22.73 -2.96
C ARG A 45 11.55 -21.56 -3.95
N LEU A 46 10.75 -20.53 -3.70
CA LEU A 46 10.69 -19.34 -4.53
C LEU A 46 11.99 -18.55 -4.44
N TYR A 47 12.55 -18.43 -3.24
CA TYR A 47 13.85 -17.82 -3.01
C TYR A 47 14.99 -18.61 -3.68
N GLN A 48 15.01 -19.93 -3.56
CA GLN A 48 15.99 -20.77 -4.26
C GLN A 48 15.85 -20.68 -5.79
N LEU A 49 14.63 -20.59 -6.33
CA LEU A 49 14.44 -20.34 -7.76
C LEU A 49 15.05 -18.99 -8.16
N TYR A 50 14.82 -17.95 -7.38
CA TYR A 50 15.42 -16.63 -7.62
C TYR A 50 16.95 -16.69 -7.61
N GLN A 51 17.58 -17.34 -6.61
CA GLN A 51 19.03 -17.50 -6.56
C GLN A 51 19.58 -18.24 -7.79
N ASN A 52 18.97 -19.36 -8.16
CA ASN A 52 19.38 -20.13 -9.34
C ASN A 52 19.27 -19.28 -10.64
N LEU A 53 18.25 -18.43 -10.74
CA LEU A 53 18.10 -17.51 -11.86
C LEU A 53 19.16 -16.41 -11.83
N ALA A 54 19.51 -15.90 -10.66
CA ALA A 54 20.59 -14.91 -10.51
C ALA A 54 21.95 -15.50 -10.94
N ASP A 55 22.24 -16.75 -10.56
CA ASP A 55 23.49 -17.44 -10.94
C ASP A 55 23.63 -17.66 -12.45
N ILE A 56 22.53 -18.01 -13.12
CA ILE A 56 22.49 -18.26 -14.57
C ILE A 56 22.42 -16.93 -15.35
N ASN A 57 21.94 -15.87 -14.71
CA ASN A 57 21.75 -14.53 -15.26
C ASN A 57 21.06 -14.48 -16.65
N PRO A 58 19.86 -15.08 -16.80
CA PRO A 58 19.12 -15.02 -18.05
C PRO A 58 18.53 -13.61 -18.25
N PRO A 59 18.04 -13.28 -19.46
CA PRO A 59 17.35 -12.02 -19.70
C PRO A 59 16.18 -11.81 -18.72
N VAL A 60 16.00 -10.58 -18.24
CA VAL A 60 14.98 -10.23 -17.22
C VAL A 60 13.58 -10.73 -17.57
N GLY A 61 13.19 -10.72 -18.85
CA GLY A 61 11.90 -11.26 -19.29
C GLY A 61 11.73 -12.76 -19.00
N GLN A 62 12.82 -13.55 -19.06
CA GLN A 62 12.80 -14.97 -18.69
C GLN A 62 12.73 -15.15 -17.17
N VAL A 63 13.44 -14.31 -16.41
CA VAL A 63 13.35 -14.30 -14.93
C VAL A 63 11.91 -14.05 -14.50
N ILE A 64 11.29 -12.98 -15.01
CA ILE A 64 9.90 -12.61 -14.71
C ILE A 64 8.93 -13.74 -15.11
N ALA A 65 9.13 -14.37 -16.28
CA ALA A 65 8.30 -15.47 -16.72
C ALA A 65 8.39 -16.71 -15.80
N ALA A 66 9.60 -17.07 -15.37
CA ALA A 66 9.85 -18.17 -14.44
C ALA A 66 9.22 -17.89 -13.07
N LEU A 67 9.46 -16.71 -12.49
CA LEU A 67 8.87 -16.31 -11.22
C LEU A 67 7.33 -16.28 -11.31
N ASN A 68 6.77 -15.72 -12.37
CA ASN A 68 5.32 -15.68 -12.58
C ASN A 68 4.69 -17.07 -12.68
N THR A 69 5.42 -18.09 -13.13
CA THR A 69 4.93 -19.47 -13.13
C THR A 69 4.68 -19.97 -11.71
N CYS A 70 5.56 -19.62 -10.77
CA CYS A 70 5.43 -19.97 -9.37
C CYS A 70 4.42 -19.09 -8.62
N LEU A 71 4.27 -17.83 -9.02
CA LEU A 71 3.45 -16.85 -8.30
C LEU A 71 1.95 -16.87 -8.68
N ARG A 72 1.64 -17.23 -9.94
CA ARG A 72 0.25 -17.29 -10.45
C ARG A 72 -0.70 -18.13 -9.59
N PRO A 73 -0.33 -19.33 -9.09
CA PRO A 73 -1.17 -20.11 -8.19
C PRO A 73 -1.56 -19.38 -6.90
N HIS A 74 -0.73 -18.43 -6.45
CA HIS A 74 -0.96 -17.62 -5.26
C HIS A 74 -1.72 -16.32 -5.57
N GLY A 75 -2.19 -16.14 -6.81
CA GLY A 75 -2.92 -14.96 -7.25
C GLY A 75 -2.05 -13.71 -7.38
N TRP A 76 -0.73 -13.88 -7.51
CA TRP A 76 0.21 -12.79 -7.69
C TRP A 76 0.96 -12.89 -9.01
N VAL A 77 1.33 -11.74 -9.58
CA VAL A 77 2.03 -11.64 -10.87
C VAL A 77 2.90 -10.39 -10.87
N ILE A 78 4.13 -10.54 -11.35
CA ILE A 78 5.05 -9.44 -11.67
C ILE A 78 4.66 -8.93 -13.06
N ALA A 79 4.02 -7.76 -13.11
CA ALA A 79 3.62 -7.11 -14.35
C ALA A 79 4.44 -5.84 -14.63
N THR A 80 4.92 -5.18 -13.58
CA THR A 80 5.69 -3.94 -13.69
C THR A 80 7.08 -4.06 -13.07
N ILE A 81 7.89 -3.01 -13.25
CA ILE A 81 9.21 -2.92 -12.62
C ILE A 81 9.04 -2.81 -11.10
N GLU A 82 8.07 -2.03 -10.63
CA GLU A 82 7.76 -1.86 -9.21
C GLU A 82 7.33 -3.18 -8.55
N ASP A 83 6.60 -4.04 -9.26
CA ASP A 83 6.28 -5.39 -8.75
C ASP A 83 7.56 -6.21 -8.58
N PHE A 84 8.49 -6.10 -9.52
CA PHE A 84 9.77 -6.82 -9.46
C PHE A 84 10.66 -6.30 -8.34
N GLU A 85 10.74 -4.99 -8.15
CA GLU A 85 11.44 -4.37 -7.01
C GLU A 85 10.83 -4.81 -5.68
N ALA A 86 9.51 -4.86 -5.57
CA ALA A 86 8.82 -5.35 -4.38
C ALA A 86 9.14 -6.82 -4.10
N PHE A 87 9.26 -7.65 -5.13
CA PHE A 87 9.71 -9.03 -5.00
C PHE A 87 11.16 -9.12 -4.48
N LEU A 88 12.07 -8.31 -5.02
CA LEU A 88 13.48 -8.29 -4.60
C LEU A 88 13.62 -7.89 -3.12
N MET A 89 12.92 -6.84 -2.68
CA MET A 89 12.92 -6.44 -1.27
C MET A 89 12.42 -7.55 -0.34
N ALA A 90 11.44 -8.34 -0.78
CA ALA A 90 10.96 -9.48 0.01
C ALA A 90 11.93 -10.67 -0.01
N ALA A 91 12.71 -10.84 -1.09
CA ALA A 91 13.74 -11.87 -1.16
C ALA A 91 14.90 -11.54 -0.23
N GLU A 92 15.35 -10.28 -0.22
CA GLU A 92 16.36 -9.77 0.73
C GLU A 92 15.89 -9.92 2.18
N ALA A 93 14.67 -9.50 2.49
CA ALA A 93 14.12 -9.66 3.84
C ALA A 93 13.96 -11.14 4.27
N TRP A 94 13.75 -12.05 3.32
CA TRP A 94 13.70 -13.48 3.60
C TRP A 94 15.09 -14.06 3.88
N GLU A 95 16.10 -13.64 3.12
CA GLU A 95 17.51 -13.99 3.33
C GLU A 95 17.99 -13.54 4.72
N ASP A 96 17.80 -12.26 5.07
CA ASP A 96 18.17 -11.70 6.37
C ASP A 96 17.52 -12.45 7.55
N ALA A 97 16.32 -13.01 7.35
CA ALA A 97 15.60 -13.75 8.39
C ALA A 97 16.05 -15.22 8.53
N HIS A 98 16.80 -15.75 7.57
CA HIS A 98 17.22 -17.16 7.51
C HIS A 98 18.76 -17.36 7.48
N GLU A 99 19.55 -16.28 7.49
CA GLU A 99 20.97 -16.27 7.90
C GLU A 99 21.16 -16.37 9.42
#